data_AF-A0A1N6W2A8-F1
#
_entry.id   AF-A0A1N6W2A8-F1
#
_cell.length_a   1.000
_cell.length_b   1.000
_cell.length_c   1.000
_cell.angle_alpha   90.00
_cell.angle_beta   90.00
_cell.angle_gamma   90.00
#
_symmetry.space_group_name_H-M   'P 1'
#
loop_
_entity.id
_entity.type
_entity.pdbx_description
1 polymer ?
#
loop_
_entity_poly.entity_id
_entity_poly.type
_entity_poly.pdbx_seq_one_letter_code
_entity_poly.pdbx_strand_id
1 'polypeptide(L)'
;MKYRKSLLVAVLAIFFLVIASGFLSAGDGEFPLWLPEDYGSGWILGDRNNDGVTDYALRLDDSGEKKYEAVDHNHDGIMDNFYFYSQGLLKRQEIDTNFDGNIDLWVFMDDGVHVKGFDRDTNHDGQVDLVRRYGEN
;
A
#
# COMPACT_ATOMS: atom_id res chain seq x y z
N MET A 1 -18.64 25.75 -38.16
CA MET A 1 -17.22 25.31 -38.28
C MET A 1 -17.07 24.03 -37.47
N LYS A 2 -16.35 23.04 -38.00
CA LYS A 2 -16.55 21.59 -37.80
C LYS A 2 -16.07 21.05 -36.44
N TYR A 3 -16.87 20.17 -35.85
CA TYR A 3 -16.46 19.13 -34.90
C TYR A 3 -15.47 18.17 -35.57
N ARG A 4 -14.41 17.75 -34.86
CA ARG A 4 -13.68 16.49 -35.14
C ARG A 4 -13.66 15.64 -33.88
N LYS A 5 -14.16 14.41 -34.02
CA LYS A 5 -14.19 13.33 -33.04
C LYS A 5 -12.92 12.48 -33.18
N SER A 6 -12.31 12.12 -32.06
CA SER A 6 -11.52 10.89 -31.79
C SER A 6 -11.59 10.75 -30.25
N LEU A 7 -12.41 9.93 -29.59
CA LEU A 7 -12.59 8.47 -29.51
C LEU A 7 -11.32 7.68 -29.11
N LEU A 8 -11.49 6.85 -28.06
CA LEU A 8 -10.63 5.87 -27.37
C LEU A 8 -10.02 6.38 -26.04
N VAL A 9 -10.30 5.84 -24.85
CA VAL A 9 -11.25 4.83 -24.34
C VAL A 9 -11.62 5.26 -22.93
N ALA A 10 -12.91 5.43 -22.64
CA ALA A 10 -13.40 5.46 -21.28
C ALA A 10 -13.54 4.01 -20.82
N VAL A 11 -12.65 3.51 -19.96
CA VAL A 11 -12.98 2.35 -19.13
C VAL A 11 -13.66 2.91 -17.90
N LEU A 12 -14.99 2.86 -17.94
CA LEU A 12 -15.86 3.10 -16.80
C LEU A 12 -15.44 2.16 -15.66
N ALA A 13 -15.34 2.72 -14.45
CA ALA A 13 -15.44 1.99 -13.20
C ALA A 13 -16.62 1.01 -13.22
N ILE A 14 -16.45 -0.14 -12.55
CA ILE A 14 -17.41 -0.87 -11.69
C ILE A 14 -17.10 -2.37 -11.73
N PHE A 15 -16.62 -2.92 -10.60
CA PHE A 15 -17.21 -4.07 -9.91
C PHE A 15 -16.79 -3.97 -8.43
N PHE A 16 -17.59 -3.29 -7.60
CA PHE A 16 -18.54 -3.87 -6.63
C PHE A 16 -17.87 -4.54 -5.41
N LEU A 17 -17.81 -3.78 -4.31
CA LEU A 17 -18.55 -4.10 -3.08
C LEU A 17 -18.43 -5.54 -2.57
N VAL A 18 -17.47 -5.78 -1.68
CA VAL A 18 -17.73 -6.66 -0.53
C VAL A 18 -17.96 -5.76 0.67
N ILE A 19 -19.19 -5.24 0.81
CA ILE A 19 -19.63 -4.67 2.08
C ILE A 19 -20.23 -5.81 2.91
N ALA A 20 -19.57 -6.03 4.05
CA ALA A 20 -20.10 -6.51 5.32
C ALA A 20 -20.69 -7.92 5.39
N SER A 21 -19.94 -8.80 6.06
CA SER A 21 -20.52 -9.64 7.12
C SER A 21 -19.45 -10.20 8.06
N GLY A 22 -19.18 -9.47 9.15
CA GLY A 22 -18.67 -10.02 10.40
C GLY A 22 -17.16 -9.97 10.60
N PHE A 23 -16.67 -9.00 11.38
CA PHE A 23 -16.22 -9.17 12.77
C PHE A 23 -14.89 -9.95 12.87
N LEU A 24 -13.79 -9.38 13.36
CA LEU A 24 -13.70 -8.83 14.71
C LEU A 24 -12.66 -7.70 14.86
N SER A 25 -13.12 -6.58 15.42
CA SER A 25 -12.41 -5.63 16.28
C SER A 25 -10.96 -5.97 16.67
N ALA A 26 -10.01 -5.24 16.08
CA ALA A 26 -8.95 -4.56 16.80
C ALA A 26 -8.74 -3.22 16.10
N GLY A 27 -8.85 -2.12 16.86
CA GLY A 27 -8.95 -0.80 16.29
C GLY A 27 -7.61 -0.21 15.91
N ASP A 28 -7.43 0.08 14.62
CA ASP A 28 -6.50 1.09 14.09
C ASP A 28 -6.49 1.12 12.55
N GLY A 29 -7.37 1.96 12.01
CA GLY A 29 -7.19 2.54 10.67
C GLY A 29 -7.88 1.77 9.55
N GLU A 30 -8.89 2.40 8.96
CA GLU A 30 -9.24 2.13 7.57
C GLU A 30 -8.00 2.43 6.72
N PHE A 31 -7.39 1.40 6.12
CA PHE A 31 -6.23 1.60 5.25
C PHE A 31 -6.75 2.05 3.89
N PRO A 32 -6.44 3.27 3.45
CA PRO A 32 -6.76 3.64 2.08
C PRO A 32 -5.87 2.80 1.17
N LEU A 33 -6.51 2.13 0.21
CA LEU A 33 -5.85 1.73 -1.04
C LEU A 33 -5.40 3.04 -1.69
N TRP A 34 -4.17 3.48 -1.42
CA TRP A 34 -3.65 4.74 -1.95
C TRP A 34 -3.55 4.58 -3.47
N LEU A 35 -4.46 5.22 -4.19
CA LEU A 35 -4.36 5.27 -5.63
C LEU A 35 -3.19 6.18 -5.99
N PRO A 36 -2.49 5.97 -7.11
CA PRO A 36 -1.40 6.85 -7.57
C PRO A 36 -1.77 8.34 -7.61
N GLU A 37 -3.05 8.66 -7.75
CA GLU A 37 -3.62 10.00 -7.72
C GLU A 37 -3.67 10.67 -6.32
N ASP A 38 -3.48 9.90 -5.24
CA ASP A 38 -3.41 10.42 -3.85
C ASP A 38 -2.04 10.97 -3.47
N TYR A 39 -1.00 10.71 -4.27
CA TYR A 39 0.36 11.22 -4.08
C TYR A 39 0.47 12.70 -4.50
N GLY A 40 -0.27 13.55 -3.80
CA GLY A 40 -0.36 15.00 -4.02
C GLY A 40 0.59 15.83 -3.14
N SER A 41 0.13 17.03 -2.76
CA SER A 41 0.91 17.96 -1.94
C SER A 41 1.33 17.35 -0.60
N GLY A 42 2.63 17.30 -0.34
CA GLY A 42 3.21 16.74 0.89
C GLY A 42 3.91 15.39 0.70
N TRP A 43 3.82 14.81 -0.50
CA TRP A 43 4.64 13.66 -0.90
C TRP A 43 5.87 14.12 -1.68
N ILE A 44 6.98 13.43 -1.43
CA ILE A 44 8.22 13.49 -2.21
C ILE A 44 8.15 12.30 -3.16
N LEU A 45 8.14 12.57 -4.46
CA LEU A 45 8.02 11.55 -5.50
C LEU A 45 9.37 11.28 -6.16
N GLY A 46 9.59 10.03 -6.55
CA GLY A 46 10.77 9.60 -7.28
C GLY A 46 10.42 8.65 -8.41
N ASP A 47 11.06 8.88 -9.55
CA ASP A 47 11.16 7.95 -10.67
C ASP A 47 12.62 7.44 -10.63
N ARG A 48 12.82 6.24 -10.06
CA ARG A 48 14.15 5.67 -9.83
C ARG A 48 14.62 4.88 -11.04
N ASN A 49 13.70 4.32 -11.83
CA ASN A 49 14.03 3.57 -13.04
C ASN A 49 14.15 4.46 -14.31
N ASN A 50 13.71 5.74 -14.23
CA ASN A 50 13.67 6.75 -15.29
C ASN A 50 12.77 6.41 -16.47
N ASP A 51 11.66 5.71 -16.24
CA ASP A 51 10.66 5.40 -17.28
C ASP A 51 9.59 6.49 -17.44
N GLY A 52 9.61 7.52 -16.59
CA GLY A 52 8.64 8.62 -16.57
C GLY A 52 7.41 8.36 -15.70
N VAL A 53 7.33 7.20 -15.04
CA VAL A 53 6.33 6.84 -14.04
C VAL A 53 6.96 6.93 -12.65
N THR A 54 6.20 7.41 -11.67
CA THR A 54 6.70 7.47 -10.29
C THR A 54 6.68 6.07 -9.70
N ASP A 55 7.84 5.57 -9.29
CA ASP A 55 7.99 4.27 -8.63
C ASP A 55 8.31 4.38 -7.12
N TYR A 56 8.37 5.60 -6.60
CA TYR A 56 8.69 5.91 -5.22
C TYR A 56 7.88 7.09 -4.70
N ALA A 57 7.30 6.96 -3.51
CA ALA A 57 6.65 8.06 -2.81
C ALA A 57 7.01 8.05 -1.32
N LEU A 58 7.35 9.21 -0.77
CA LEU A 58 7.69 9.39 0.64
C LEU A 58 6.92 10.56 1.23
N ARG A 59 6.31 10.37 2.40
CA ARG A 59 5.72 11.44 3.21
C ARG A 59 6.42 11.54 4.55
N LEU A 60 6.82 12.75 4.90
CA LEU A 60 7.41 13.08 6.19
C LEU A 60 6.33 13.56 7.17
N ASP A 61 6.60 13.43 8.46
CA ASP A 61 5.82 14.10 9.50
C ASP A 61 6.27 15.55 9.70
N ASP A 62 5.61 16.27 10.63
CA ASP A 62 5.89 17.68 10.90
C ASP A 62 7.28 17.92 11.50
N SER A 63 7.95 16.87 12.01
CA SER A 63 9.32 16.92 12.50
C SER A 63 10.36 16.62 11.43
N GLY A 64 9.93 16.23 10.22
CA GLY A 64 10.78 15.85 9.11
C GLY A 64 11.22 14.39 9.12
N GLU A 65 10.66 13.56 9.99
CA GLU A 65 10.93 12.12 10.03
C GLU A 65 10.03 11.37 9.04
N LYS A 66 10.47 10.19 8.59
CA LYS A 66 9.63 9.34 7.72
C LYS A 66 8.33 9.02 8.43
N LYS A 67 7.21 9.11 7.70
CA LYS A 67 5.87 8.74 8.17
C LYS A 67 5.26 7.64 7.32
N TYR A 68 5.30 7.81 6.01
CA TYR A 68 4.83 6.81 5.04
C TYR A 68 5.78 6.73 3.87
N GLU A 69 6.00 5.53 3.34
CA GLU A 69 6.75 5.29 2.12
C GLU A 69 6.02 4.24 1.29
N ALA A 70 5.92 4.47 -0.01
CA ALA A 70 5.30 3.57 -0.97
C ALA A 70 6.24 3.35 -2.15
N VAL A 71 6.26 2.12 -2.64
CA VAL A 71 7.15 1.66 -3.71
C VAL A 71 6.35 0.82 -4.69
N ASP A 72 6.47 1.15 -5.97
CA ASP A 72 6.15 0.27 -7.08
C ASP A 72 7.42 -0.53 -7.37
N HIS A 73 7.42 -1.78 -6.92
CA HIS A 73 8.57 -2.67 -6.98
C HIS A 73 8.65 -3.40 -8.31
N ASN A 74 7.49 -3.71 -8.92
CA ASN A 74 7.44 -4.43 -10.19
C ASN A 74 7.44 -3.51 -11.43
N HIS A 75 7.30 -2.20 -11.23
CA HIS A 75 7.23 -1.15 -12.24
C HIS A 75 6.03 -1.26 -13.18
N ASP A 76 4.87 -1.66 -12.66
CA ASP A 76 3.62 -1.70 -13.43
C ASP A 76 2.78 -0.41 -13.34
N GLY A 77 3.24 0.56 -12.55
CA GLY A 77 2.59 1.85 -12.31
C GLY A 77 1.65 1.85 -11.11
N ILE A 78 1.55 0.74 -10.37
CA ILE A 78 0.78 0.58 -9.15
C ILE A 78 1.76 0.32 -8.00
N MET A 79 1.57 1.01 -6.87
CA MET A 79 2.41 0.79 -5.70
C MET A 79 2.02 -0.53 -5.02
N ASP A 80 3.02 -1.36 -4.70
CA ASP A 80 2.82 -2.70 -4.14
C ASP A 80 3.44 -2.87 -2.75
N ASN A 81 4.42 -2.03 -2.39
CA ASN A 81 5.14 -2.08 -1.13
C ASN A 81 4.91 -0.80 -0.32
N PHE A 82 4.34 -0.94 0.87
CA PHE A 82 4.01 0.19 1.74
C PHE A 82 4.68 0.05 3.11
N TYR A 83 5.18 1.17 3.63
CA TYR A 83 5.93 1.23 4.88
C TYR A 83 5.37 2.33 5.78
N PHE A 84 5.14 1.98 7.04
CA PHE A 84 4.51 2.84 8.04
C PHE A 84 5.47 3.08 9.19
N TYR A 85 5.72 4.36 9.46
CA TYR A 85 6.69 4.80 10.45
C TYR A 85 6.00 5.55 11.58
N SER A 86 6.58 5.45 12.78
CA SER A 86 6.20 6.26 13.93
C SER A 86 7.48 6.73 14.62
N GLN A 87 7.66 8.05 14.73
CA GLN A 87 8.87 8.67 15.28
C GLN A 87 10.14 8.15 14.57
N GLY A 88 10.10 8.16 13.23
CA GLY A 88 11.19 7.68 12.37
C GLY A 88 11.46 6.18 12.37
N LEU A 89 10.82 5.41 13.26
CA LEU A 89 11.00 3.95 13.36
C LEU A 89 9.94 3.21 12.53
N LEU A 90 10.37 2.25 11.72
CA LEU A 90 9.46 1.37 10.98
C LEU A 90 8.61 0.56 11.97
N LYS A 91 7.30 0.56 11.79
CA LYS A 91 6.34 -0.19 12.61
C LYS A 91 5.61 -1.26 11.84
N ARG A 92 5.34 -1.02 10.56
CA ARG A 92 4.63 -1.97 9.72
C ARG A 92 5.07 -1.86 8.28
N GLN A 93 5.12 -3.00 7.60
CA GLN A 93 5.24 -3.11 6.16
C GLN A 93 4.04 -3.89 5.63
N GLU A 94 3.52 -3.47 4.50
CA GLU A 94 2.42 -4.10 3.77
C GLU A 94 2.86 -4.35 2.34
N ILE A 95 2.65 -5.57 1.84
CA ILE A 95 3.16 -6.01 0.56
C ILE A 95 2.04 -6.74 -0.19
N ASP A 96 1.78 -6.29 -1.41
CA ASP A 96 1.14 -7.07 -2.46
C ASP A 96 2.23 -7.91 -3.15
N THR A 97 2.32 -9.19 -2.79
CA THR A 97 3.39 -10.08 -3.26
C THR A 97 3.10 -10.70 -4.62
N ASN A 98 1.85 -10.60 -5.10
CA ASN A 98 1.40 -11.19 -6.36
C ASN A 98 0.99 -10.15 -7.41
N PHE A 99 0.98 -8.86 -7.05
CA PHE A 99 0.67 -7.70 -7.87
C PHE A 99 -0.77 -7.70 -8.41
N ASP A 100 -1.73 -8.19 -7.61
CA ASP A 100 -3.15 -8.20 -7.98
C ASP A 100 -3.93 -6.96 -7.49
N GLY A 101 -3.25 -6.05 -6.79
CA GLY A 101 -3.80 -4.84 -6.21
C GLY A 101 -4.32 -4.99 -4.78
N ASN A 102 -4.20 -6.19 -4.19
CA ASN A 102 -4.57 -6.45 -2.80
C ASN A 102 -3.33 -6.82 -1.98
N ILE A 103 -3.21 -6.25 -0.79
CA ILE A 103 -2.17 -6.64 0.15
C ILE A 103 -2.43 -8.09 0.60
N ASP A 104 -1.40 -8.92 0.54
CA ASP A 104 -1.45 -10.31 1.04
C ASP A 104 -0.47 -10.55 2.20
N LEU A 105 0.42 -9.60 2.50
CA LEU A 105 1.41 -9.74 3.57
C LEU A 105 1.55 -8.47 4.40
N TRP A 106 1.38 -8.61 5.72
CA TRP A 106 1.61 -7.57 6.72
C TRP A 106 2.74 -8.02 7.64
N VAL A 107 3.80 -7.22 7.76
CA VAL A 107 4.94 -7.47 8.67
C VAL A 107 4.96 -6.41 9.74
N PHE A 108 5.06 -6.82 11.00
CA PHE A 108 5.07 -5.94 12.16
C PHE A 108 6.46 -5.88 12.77
N MET A 109 6.92 -4.67 13.06
CA MET A 109 8.26 -4.40 13.58
C MET A 109 8.19 -3.88 15.02
N ASP A 110 9.05 -4.41 15.87
CA ASP A 110 9.47 -3.77 17.12
C ASP A 110 10.74 -2.96 16.86
N ASP A 111 10.96 -1.91 17.66
CA ASP A 111 12.14 -1.01 17.68
C ASP A 111 12.73 -0.52 16.32
N GLY A 112 12.00 -0.69 15.22
CA GLY A 112 12.42 -0.34 13.87
C GLY A 112 13.21 -1.44 13.14
N VAL A 113 13.69 -2.47 13.82
CA VAL A 113 14.56 -3.49 13.22
C VAL A 113 14.18 -4.93 13.54
N HIS A 114 13.51 -5.21 14.66
CA HIS A 114 13.13 -6.58 15.02
C HIS A 114 11.73 -6.93 14.50
N VAL A 115 11.58 -8.07 13.83
CA VAL A 115 10.27 -8.54 13.39
C VAL A 115 9.50 -9.10 14.60
N LYS A 116 8.38 -8.47 14.95
CA LYS A 116 7.44 -8.93 15.98
C LYS A 116 6.51 -10.03 15.47
N GLY A 117 6.23 -10.04 14.17
CA GLY A 117 5.35 -11.03 13.57
C GLY A 117 4.93 -10.66 12.17
N PHE A 118 4.11 -11.51 11.56
CA PHE A 118 3.48 -11.21 10.29
C PHE A 118 2.10 -11.88 10.19
N ASP A 119 1.27 -11.31 9.34
CA ASP A 119 0.00 -11.86 8.87
C ASP A 119 0.10 -12.04 7.36
N ARG A 120 -0.43 -13.16 6.84
CA ARG A 120 -0.38 -13.48 5.42
C ARG A 120 -1.65 -14.17 4.94
N ASP A 121 -2.14 -13.70 3.81
CA ASP A 121 -3.06 -14.43 2.94
C ASP A 121 -2.21 -15.23 1.93
N THR A 122 -2.17 -16.55 2.05
CA THR A 122 -1.31 -17.38 1.19
C THR A 122 -2.02 -17.87 -0.06
N ASN A 123 -3.35 -17.79 -0.08
CA ASN A 123 -4.19 -18.25 -1.18
C ASN A 123 -4.79 -17.10 -2.01
N HIS A 124 -4.61 -15.86 -1.58
CA HIS A 124 -5.06 -14.61 -2.20
C HIS A 124 -6.58 -14.56 -2.36
N ASP A 125 -7.31 -15.02 -1.34
CA ASP A 125 -8.77 -14.97 -1.29
C ASP A 125 -9.33 -13.74 -0.56
N GLY A 126 -8.45 -12.86 -0.09
CA GLY A 126 -8.75 -11.64 0.65
C GLY A 126 -8.85 -11.86 2.16
N GLN A 127 -8.54 -13.06 2.66
CA GLN A 127 -8.55 -13.39 4.08
C GLN A 127 -7.20 -13.93 4.52
N VAL A 128 -6.70 -13.40 5.64
CA VAL A 128 -5.49 -13.91 6.27
C VAL A 128 -5.70 -15.35 6.75
N ASP A 129 -4.86 -16.27 6.26
CA ASP A 129 -4.85 -17.69 6.66
C ASP A 129 -3.63 -18.07 7.52
N LEU A 130 -2.61 -17.21 7.56
CA LEU A 130 -1.37 -17.46 8.28
C LEU A 130 -1.00 -16.28 9.17
N VAL A 131 -0.94 -16.53 10.47
CA VAL A 131 -0.56 -15.56 11.50
C VAL A 131 0.65 -16.09 12.26
N ARG A 132 1.69 -15.28 12.40
CA ARG A 132 2.85 -15.62 13.24
C ARG A 132 3.25 -14.44 14.11
N ARG A 133 3.56 -14.72 15.38
CA ARG A 133 4.11 -13.77 16.35
C ARG A 133 5.42 -14.31 16.90
N TYR A 134 6.34 -13.41 17.21
CA TYR A 134 7.65 -13.69 17.77
C TYR A 134 7.76 -12.97 19.12
N GLY A 135 8.37 -13.62 20.12
CA GLY A 135 8.55 -13.03 21.45
C GLY A 135 7.46 -13.32 22.47
N GLU A 136 6.45 -14.13 22.14
CA GLU A 136 5.57 -14.75 23.14
C GLU A 136 6.14 -16.13 23.48
N ASN A 137 6.85 -16.21 24.60
CA ASN A 137 7.21 -17.48 25.27
C ASN A 137 6.24 -17.74 26.42
#